data_AF-A0A376VCU1-F1
#
_entry.id   AF-A0A376VCU1-F1
#
_cell.length_a   1.000
_cell.length_b   1.000
_cell.length_c   1.000
_cell.angle_alpha   90.00
_cell.angle_beta   90.00
_cell.angle_gamma   90.00
#
_symmetry.space_group_name_H-M   'P 1'
#
loop_
_entity.id
_entity.type
_entity.pdbx_description
1 polymer ?
#
loop_
_entity_poly.entity_id
_entity_poly.type
_entity_poly.pdbx_seq_one_letter_code
_entity_poly.pdbx_strand_id
1 'polypeptide(L)'
;MIVPRSNRVDMEQVMNHLFATTDLEKSYRINLNMIGLDGRPAVKNLREILSEWLVFRRDTVRRRLNYRLEKVLKRLHILEGLLVAFSQYRRSD
;
A
#
# COMPACT_ATOMS: atom_id res chain seq x y z
N MET A 1 -1.33 -39.25 -8.38
CA MET A 1 -1.24 -39.70 -9.78
C MET A 1 -2.50 -40.50 -10.08
N ILE A 2 -3.34 -40.03 -11.01
CA ILE A 2 -4.55 -40.75 -11.41
C ILE A 2 -4.12 -41.80 -12.43
N VAL A 3 -4.35 -43.08 -12.12
CA VAL A 3 -3.99 -44.19 -13.01
C VAL A 3 -5.28 -44.85 -13.50
N PRO A 4 -5.63 -44.73 -14.79
CA PRO A 4 -6.81 -45.40 -15.33
C PRO A 4 -6.59 -46.91 -15.40
N ARG A 5 -7.67 -47.69 -15.26
CA ARG A 5 -7.64 -49.16 -15.34
C ARG A 5 -7.27 -49.68 -16.75
N SER A 6 -7.45 -48.88 -17.79
CA SER A 6 -7.17 -49.25 -19.19
C SER A 6 -6.89 -48.01 -20.04
N ASN A 7 -6.13 -48.17 -21.12
CA ASN A 7 -5.84 -47.09 -22.09
C ASN A 7 -7.05 -46.64 -22.93
N ARG A 8 -8.21 -47.31 -22.78
CA ARG A 8 -9.47 -46.95 -23.44
C ARG A 8 -10.33 -45.98 -22.63
N VAL A 9 -9.91 -45.65 -21.40
CA VAL A 9 -10.65 -44.74 -20.52
C VAL A 9 -10.43 -43.31 -21.01
N ASP A 10 -11.52 -42.58 -21.20
CA ASP A 10 -11.48 -41.15 -21.48
C ASP A 10 -11.09 -40.37 -20.21
N MET A 11 -9.85 -39.91 -20.17
CA MET A 11 -9.30 -39.16 -19.05
C MET A 11 -9.93 -37.77 -18.92
N GLU A 12 -10.45 -37.18 -20.00
CA GLU A 12 -11.09 -35.86 -19.95
C GLU A 12 -12.40 -35.95 -19.18
N GLN A 13 -13.21 -36.98 -19.44
CA GLN A 13 -14.43 -37.24 -18.69
C GLN A 13 -14.15 -37.53 -17.20
N VAL A 14 -13.09 -38.29 -16.89
CA VAL A 14 -12.67 -38.56 -15.51
C VAL A 14 -12.25 -37.27 -14.81
N MET A 15 -11.45 -36.42 -15.47
CA MET A 15 -11.01 -35.15 -14.90
C MET A 15 -12.18 -34.20 -14.66
N ASN A 16 -13.14 -34.11 -15.59
CA ASN A 16 -14.35 -33.29 -15.41
C ASN A 16 -15.18 -33.76 -14.21
N HIS A 17 -15.33 -35.08 -14.03
CA HIS A 17 -16.00 -35.63 -12.84
C HIS A 17 -15.23 -35.31 -11.55
N LEU A 18 -13.90 -35.42 -11.56
CA LEU A 18 -13.07 -35.12 -10.40
C LEU A 18 -13.09 -33.62 -10.07
N PHE A 19 -13.06 -32.71 -11.05
CA PHE A 19 -13.22 -31.28 -10.81
C PHE A 19 -14.58 -30.95 -10.16
N ALA A 20 -15.64 -31.65 -10.55
CA ALA A 20 -16.98 -31.43 -9.99
C ALA A 20 -17.19 -32.02 -8.58
N THR A 21 -16.46 -33.09 -8.22
CA THR A 21 -16.71 -33.86 -6.99
C THR A 21 -15.60 -33.78 -5.96
N THR A 22 -14.46 -33.20 -6.33
CA THR A 22 -13.29 -33.09 -5.45
C THR A 22 -12.80 -31.66 -5.40
N ASP A 23 -11.93 -31.43 -4.43
CA ASP A 23 -11.26 -30.17 -4.16
C ASP A 23 -10.22 -29.74 -5.21
N LEU A 24 -10.12 -30.45 -6.35
CA LEU A 24 -9.24 -30.10 -7.46
C LEU A 24 -9.65 -28.80 -8.16
N GLU A 25 -10.94 -28.46 -8.14
CA GLU A 25 -11.44 -27.15 -8.56
C GLU A 25 -12.22 -26.51 -7.40
N LYS A 26 -11.86 -25.28 -7.04
CA LYS A 26 -12.52 -24.55 -5.95
C LYS A 26 -12.85 -23.13 -6.35
N SER A 27 -14.08 -22.73 -6.06
CA SER A 27 -14.49 -21.34 -6.09
C SER A 27 -14.17 -20.64 -4.78
N TYR A 28 -13.49 -19.50 -4.85
CA TYR A 28 -13.21 -18.65 -3.69
C TYR A 28 -14.05 -17.40 -3.75
N ARG A 29 -14.83 -17.14 -2.70
CA ARG A 29 -15.62 -15.91 -2.61
C ARG A 29 -14.71 -14.75 -2.22
N ILE A 30 -14.63 -13.75 -3.08
CA ILE A 30 -13.88 -12.51 -2.81
C ILE A 30 -14.87 -11.39 -2.47
N ASN A 31 -14.63 -10.68 -1.37
CA ASN A 31 -15.36 -9.48 -0.99
C ASN A 31 -14.37 -8.36 -0.63
N LEU A 32 -14.27 -7.34 -1.49
CA LEU A 32 -13.37 -6.20 -1.32
C LEU A 32 -14.02 -5.08 -0.49
N ASN A 33 -14.53 -5.43 0.69
CA ASN A 33 -15.09 -4.46 1.63
C ASN A 33 -13.99 -3.87 2.51
N MET A 34 -13.87 -2.53 2.55
CA MET A 34 -12.84 -1.84 3.33
C MET A 34 -13.28 -0.44 3.77
N ILE A 35 -12.59 0.11 4.77
CA ILE A 35 -12.81 1.47 5.25
C ILE A 35 -12.04 2.44 4.36
N GLY A 36 -12.72 3.46 3.85
CA GLY A 36 -12.09 4.52 3.08
C GLY A 36 -11.35 5.57 3.89
N LEU A 37 -10.69 6.49 3.19
CA LEU A 37 -10.09 7.70 3.75
C LEU A 37 -11.14 8.64 4.34
N ASP A 38 -12.40 8.50 3.95
CA ASP A 38 -13.57 9.16 4.54
C ASP A 38 -14.05 8.48 5.84
N GLY A 39 -13.41 7.39 6.26
CA GLY A 39 -13.74 6.64 7.46
C GLY A 39 -14.98 5.75 7.34
N ARG A 40 -15.54 5.58 6.13
CA ARG A 40 -16.76 4.81 5.90
C ARG A 40 -16.47 3.43 5.28
N PRO A 41 -17.18 2.37 5.69
CA PRO A 41 -17.06 1.06 5.06
C PRO A 41 -17.71 1.08 3.67
N ALA A 42 -17.01 0.55 2.67
CA ALA A 42 -17.53 0.39 1.33
C ALA A 42 -16.87 -0.80 0.61
N VAL A 43 -17.64 -1.48 -0.25
CA VAL A 43 -17.10 -2.44 -1.22
C VAL A 43 -16.54 -1.65 -2.40
N LYS A 44 -15.27 -1.86 -2.72
CA LYS A 44 -14.54 -1.07 -3.73
C LYS A 44 -14.01 -1.94 -4.85
N ASN A 45 -14.01 -1.41 -6.06
CA ASN A 45 -13.33 -2.03 -7.19
C ASN A 45 -11.81 -1.75 -7.16
N LEU A 46 -11.04 -2.48 -7.97
CA LEU A 46 -9.58 -2.36 -7.97
C LEU A 46 -9.09 -0.93 -8.30
N ARG A 47 -9.77 -0.23 -9.21
CA ARG A 47 -9.40 1.13 -9.59
C ARG A 47 -9.60 2.11 -8.44
N GLU A 48 -10.71 2.01 -7.71
CA GLU A 48 -11.00 2.83 -6.53
C GLU A 48 -9.95 2.61 -5.45
N ILE A 49 -9.65 1.35 -5.13
CA ILE A 49 -8.64 0.96 -4.14
C ILE A 49 -7.29 1.59 -4.47
N LEU A 50 -6.82 1.44 -5.71
CA LEU A 50 -5.53 1.98 -6.13
C LEU A 50 -5.52 3.50 -6.14
N SER A 51 -6.59 4.14 -6.60
CA SER A 51 -6.69 5.61 -6.65
C SER A 51 -6.63 6.22 -5.26
N GLU A 52 -7.37 5.62 -4.33
CA GLU A 52 -7.43 6.06 -2.93
C GLU A 52 -6.12 5.81 -2.20
N TRP A 53 -5.50 4.65 -2.42
CA TRP A 53 -4.18 4.35 -1.90
C TRP A 53 -3.12 5.34 -2.40
N LEU A 54 -3.17 5.76 -3.67
CA LEU A 54 -2.28 6.80 -4.21
C LEU A 54 -2.50 8.16 -3.55
N VAL A 55 -3.73 8.53 -3.21
CA VAL A 55 -4.02 9.76 -2.45
C VAL A 55 -3.39 9.68 -1.06
N PHE A 56 -3.66 8.60 -0.33
CA PHE A 56 -3.05 8.34 0.97
C PHE A 56 -1.52 8.38 0.93
N ARG A 57 -0.93 7.73 -0.07
CA ARG A 57 0.52 7.63 -0.21
C ARG A 57 1.15 8.98 -0.50
N ARG A 58 0.53 9.81 -1.35
CA ARG A 58 0.98 11.19 -1.62
C ARG A 58 0.94 12.03 -0.34
N ASP A 59 -0.13 11.94 0.45
CA ASP A 59 -0.23 12.70 1.70
C ASP A 59 0.83 12.25 2.72
N THR A 60 1.05 10.95 2.84
CA THR A 60 2.11 10.38 3.69
C THR A 60 3.48 10.92 3.33
N VAL A 61 3.81 10.95 2.03
CA VAL A 61 5.10 11.48 1.54
C VAL A 61 5.20 12.98 1.81
N ARG A 62 4.12 13.74 1.56
CA ARG A 62 4.08 15.18 1.85
C ARG A 62 4.35 15.47 3.33
N ARG A 63 3.67 14.78 4.26
CA ARG A 63 3.90 14.91 5.71
C ARG A 63 5.35 14.62 6.09
N ARG A 64 5.93 13.55 5.53
CA ARG A 64 7.34 13.19 5.77
C ARG A 64 8.31 14.28 5.30
N LEU A 65 8.06 14.88 4.13
CA LEU A 65 8.88 15.96 3.59
C LEU A 65 8.72 17.24 4.43
N ASN A 66 7.49 17.60 4.80
CA ASN A 66 7.23 18.75 5.67
C ASN A 66 7.91 18.63 7.03
N TYR A 67 7.91 17.43 7.63
CA TYR A 67 8.65 17.18 8.87
C TYR A 67 10.15 17.45 8.74
N ARG A 68 10.76 17.03 7.62
CA ARG A 68 12.18 17.30 7.36
C ARG A 68 12.42 18.78 7.08
N LEU A 69 11.56 19.42 6.31
CA LEU A 69 11.62 20.85 6.01
C LEU A 69 11.57 21.68 7.29
N GLU A 70 10.63 21.39 8.19
CA GLU A 70 10.46 22.10 9.46
C GLU A 70 11.72 21.99 10.34
N LYS A 71 12.36 20.81 10.38
CA LYS A 71 13.65 20.65 11.08
C LYS A 71 14.75 21.54 10.51
N VAL A 72 14.85 21.62 9.18
CA VAL A 72 15.85 22.45 8.51
C VAL A 72 15.59 23.93 8.78
N LEU A 73 14.35 24.37 8.65
CA LEU A 73 13.96 25.77 8.92
C LEU A 73 14.24 26.17 10.38
N LYS A 74 13.91 25.30 11.35
CA LYS A 74 14.26 25.55 12.76
C LYS A 74 15.77 25.69 12.95
N ARG A 75 16.58 24.86 12.28
CA ARG A 75 18.04 24.97 12.37
C ARG A 75 18.56 26.27 11.75
N LEU A 76 18.05 26.66 10.59
CA LEU A 76 18.41 27.91 9.92
C LEU A 76 18.07 29.12 10.80
N HIS A 77 16.87 29.16 11.38
CA HIS A 77 16.44 30.24 12.26
C HIS A 77 17.39 30.44 13.47
N ILE A 78 17.82 29.34 14.10
CA ILE A 78 18.80 29.41 15.20
C ILE A 78 20.16 29.91 14.70
N LEU A 79 20.62 29.45 13.53
CA LEU A 79 21.91 29.90 12.96
C LEU A 79 21.89 31.39 12.62
N GLU A 80 20.78 31.92 12.10
CA GLU A 80 20.60 33.35 11.86
C GLU A 80 20.73 34.16 13.14
N GLY A 81 20.08 33.73 14.23
CA GLY A 81 20.21 34.38 15.53
C GLY A 81 21.65 34.39 16.06
N LEU A 82 22.37 33.28 15.92
CA LEU A 82 23.78 33.17 16.33
C LEU A 82 24.69 34.08 15.49
N LEU A 83 24.44 34.21 14.18
CA LEU A 83 25.21 35.12 13.31
C LEU A 83 25.03 36.57 13.72
N VAL A 84 23.81 36.99 14.04
CA VAL A 84 23.55 38.35 14.55
C VAL A 84 24.29 38.56 15.86
N ALA A 85 24.18 37.64 16.82
CA ALA A 85 24.87 37.74 18.11
C ALA A 85 26.40 37.85 17.94
N PHE A 86 26.99 37.01 17.09
CA PHE A 86 28.42 37.05 16.79
C PHE A 86 28.85 38.37 16.13
N SER A 87 28.03 38.91 15.21
CA SER A 87 28.32 40.19 14.55
C SER A 87 28.29 41.37 15.51
N GLN A 88 27.44 41.33 16.54
CA GLN A 88 27.40 42.36 17.58
C GLN A 88 28.59 42.23 18.53
N TYR A 89 28.92 41.00 18.96
CA TYR A 89 30.09 40.74 19.80
C TYR A 89 31.39 41.25 19.18
N ARG A 90 31.59 41.01 17.87
CA ARG A 90 32.77 41.47 17.13
C ARG A 90 32.87 43.00 16.97
N ARG A 91 31.78 43.76 17.13
CA ARG A 91 31.81 45.23 17.10
C ARG A 91 32.17 45.86 18.44
N SER A 92 32.14 45.07 19.52
CA SER A 92 32.42 45.50 20.89
C SER A 92 33.87 45.23 21.35
N ASP A 93 34.69 44.58 20.53
CA ASP A 93 36.16 44.44 20.64
C ASP A 93 36.85 45.37 19.63
#